data_AF-A0AAD9F7A6-F1
#
_entry.id   AF-A0AAD9F7A6-F1
#
_cell.length_a   1.000
_cell.length_b   1.000
_cell.length_c   1.000
_cell.angle_alpha   90.00
_cell.angle_beta   90.00
_cell.angle_gamma   90.00
#
_symmetry.space_group_name_H-M   'P 1'
#
loop_
_entity.id
_entity.type
_entity.pdbx_description
1 polymer ?
#
loop_
_entity_poly.entity_id
_entity_poly.type
_entity_poly.pdbx_seq_one_letter_code
_entity_poly.pdbx_strand_id
1 'polypeptide(L)'
;MQLLAGIKLCTGRVLTNHPHYEDKDLRERTKQVYQVYARRSPEEVYDIMKAMGADYVVLENSICYERRHRRGCRLRDLLDLANGHIMDGDGENDEDLVPATHPRFCEEVKTDAVSYTALFTRTFQNKTFHVYRVKKKRKKSTKNSPEPSASQQQDQTL
;
A
#
# COMPACT_ATOMS: atom_id res chain seq x y z
N MET A 1 13.55 -14.80 5.41
CA MET A 1 13.27 -13.37 5.71
C MET A 1 14.58 -12.62 6.02
N GLN A 2 15.42 -12.38 5.01
CA GLN A 2 16.72 -11.70 5.22
C GLN A 2 16.59 -10.18 5.07
N LEU A 3 15.77 -9.71 4.12
CA LEU A 3 15.60 -8.28 3.83
C LEU A 3 15.12 -7.46 5.03
N LEU A 4 14.01 -7.87 5.67
CA LEU A 4 13.44 -7.07 6.76
C LEU A 4 14.39 -6.98 7.96
N ALA A 5 15.10 -8.06 8.28
CA ALA A 5 16.13 -8.06 9.32
C ALA A 5 17.27 -7.07 8.97
N GLY A 6 17.75 -7.08 7.72
CA GLY A 6 18.75 -6.12 7.24
C GLY A 6 18.27 -4.67 7.33
N ILE A 7 17.03 -4.37 6.91
CA ILE A 7 16.44 -3.03 7.04
C ILE A 7 16.41 -2.59 8.50
N LYS A 8 15.98 -3.47 9.43
CA LYS A 8 15.89 -3.14 10.85
C LYS A 8 17.27 -2.83 11.44
N LEU A 9 18.27 -3.67 11.16
CA LEU A 9 19.63 -3.52 11.70
C LEU A 9 20.35 -2.30 11.12
N CYS A 10 20.25 -2.06 9.82
CA CYS A 10 21.00 -0.97 9.17
C CYS A 10 20.35 0.41 9.34
N THR A 11 19.04 0.49 9.55
CA THR A 11 18.32 1.78 9.58
C THR A 11 17.65 2.10 10.91
N GLY A 12 17.53 1.12 11.82
CA GLY A 12 16.78 1.25 13.06
C GLY A 12 15.26 1.36 12.89
N ARG A 13 14.76 1.50 11.66
CA ARG A 13 13.33 1.73 11.36
C ARG A 13 12.45 0.57 11.83
N VAL A 14 11.22 0.92 12.20
CA VAL A 14 10.19 -0.08 12.54
C VAL A 14 9.74 -0.77 11.26
N LEU A 15 9.54 -2.08 11.34
CA LEU A 15 9.04 -2.89 10.24
C LEU A 15 7.52 -3.00 10.36
N THR A 16 6.80 -2.76 9.26
CA THR A 16 5.34 -2.88 9.23
C THR A 16 4.87 -4.33 9.12
N ASN A 17 5.74 -5.22 8.65
CA ASN A 17 5.47 -6.65 8.49
C ASN A 17 6.45 -7.48 9.32
N HIS A 18 5.90 -8.41 10.09
CA HIS A 18 6.64 -9.45 10.80
C HIS A 18 5.87 -10.76 10.59
N PRO A 19 6.16 -11.52 9.52
CA PRO A 19 5.35 -12.64 9.09
C PRO A 19 5.52 -13.82 10.06
N HIS A 20 4.59 -13.89 11.01
CA HIS A 20 4.39 -15.02 11.93
C HIS A 20 3.08 -15.70 11.59
N TYR A 21 3.12 -17.03 11.49
CA TYR A 21 1.97 -17.81 11.07
C TYR A 21 1.05 -18.17 12.23
N GLU A 22 1.58 -18.18 13.45
CA GLU A 22 0.89 -18.64 14.65
C GLU A 22 -0.20 -17.64 15.09
N ASP A 23 0.01 -16.36 14.83
CA ASP A 23 -0.89 -15.28 15.25
C ASP A 23 -1.82 -14.86 14.08
N LYS A 24 -3.13 -14.79 14.35
CA LYS A 24 -4.14 -14.43 13.34
C LYS A 24 -4.00 -12.99 12.87
N ASP A 25 -3.76 -12.06 13.79
CA ASP A 25 -3.71 -10.64 13.48
C ASP A 25 -2.42 -10.31 12.71
N LEU A 26 -1.30 -10.97 13.04
CA LEU A 26 -0.06 -10.87 12.26
C LEU A 26 -0.22 -11.45 10.85
N ARG A 27 -0.93 -12.57 10.69
CA ARG A 27 -1.23 -13.11 9.34
C ARG A 27 -2.07 -12.15 8.51
N GLU A 28 -3.13 -11.59 9.08
CA GLU A 28 -3.96 -10.61 8.38
C GLU A 28 -3.14 -9.36 8.03
N ARG A 29 -2.31 -8.89 8.97
CA ARG A 29 -1.38 -7.78 8.75
C ARG A 29 -0.43 -8.05 7.58
N THR A 30 0.14 -9.25 7.51
CA THR A 30 1.00 -9.67 6.39
C THR A 30 0.23 -9.70 5.07
N LYS A 31 -1.00 -10.25 5.07
CA LYS A 31 -1.89 -10.29 3.89
C LYS A 31 -2.15 -8.88 3.35
N GLN A 32 -2.44 -7.92 4.23
CA GLN A 32 -2.65 -6.52 3.87
C GLN A 32 -1.37 -5.88 3.30
N VAL A 33 -0.23 -6.01 3.99
CA VAL A 33 1.03 -5.42 3.51
C VAL A 33 1.46 -5.98 2.16
N TYR A 34 1.19 -7.27 1.90
CA TYR A 34 1.54 -7.92 0.63
C TYR A 34 0.63 -7.58 -0.54
N GLN A 35 -0.44 -6.80 -0.35
CA GLN A 35 -1.26 -6.28 -1.46
C GLN A 35 -0.47 -5.42 -2.45
N VAL A 36 0.73 -4.95 -2.08
CA VAL A 36 1.68 -4.31 -3.00
C VAL A 36 2.11 -5.23 -4.17
N TYR A 37 1.94 -6.56 -4.05
CA TYR A 37 2.21 -7.54 -5.11
C TYR A 37 0.94 -8.02 -5.82
N ALA A 38 -0.23 -7.53 -5.41
CA ALA A 38 -1.52 -7.93 -5.97
C ALA A 38 -1.94 -7.03 -7.15
N ARG A 39 -3.01 -7.44 -7.83
CA ARG A 39 -3.73 -6.66 -8.85
C ARG A 39 -4.70 -5.68 -8.20
N ARG A 40 -4.19 -4.54 -7.74
CA ARG A 40 -4.96 -3.50 -7.01
C ARG A 40 -4.60 -2.10 -7.50
N SER A 41 -5.53 -1.16 -7.30
CA SER A 41 -5.32 0.24 -7.67
C SER A 41 -4.25 0.91 -6.78
N PRO A 42 -3.56 1.95 -7.27
CA PRO A 42 -2.59 2.66 -6.46
C PRO A 42 -3.21 3.35 -5.24
N GLU A 43 -4.46 3.81 -5.34
CA GLU A 43 -5.20 4.44 -4.24
C GLU A 43 -5.42 3.46 -3.09
N GLU A 44 -5.81 2.24 -3.40
CA GLU A 44 -6.10 1.26 -2.38
C GLU A 44 -4.83 0.76 -1.69
N VAL A 45 -3.78 0.45 -2.46
CA VAL A 45 -2.47 0.11 -1.88
C VAL A 45 -1.96 1.26 -1.02
N TYR A 46 -2.17 2.50 -1.45
CA TYR A 46 -1.81 3.68 -0.66
C TYR A 46 -2.57 3.75 0.67
N ASP A 47 -3.89 3.56 0.67
CA ASP A 47 -4.70 3.58 1.88
C ASP A 47 -4.32 2.45 2.85
N ILE A 48 -4.03 1.24 2.33
CA ILE A 48 -3.47 0.14 3.14
C ILE A 48 -2.14 0.57 3.77
N MET A 49 -1.17 1.04 2.97
CA MET A 49 0.13 1.47 3.49
C MET A 49 -0.01 2.58 4.55
N LYS A 50 -0.97 3.50 4.37
CA LYS A 50 -1.28 4.54 5.36
C LYS A 50 -1.86 3.98 6.65
N ALA A 51 -2.81 3.06 6.57
CA ALA A 51 -3.37 2.38 7.74
C ALA A 51 -2.30 1.59 8.51
N MET A 52 -1.35 0.99 7.79
CA MET A 52 -0.22 0.27 8.36
C MET A 52 0.85 1.17 9.00
N GLY A 53 0.76 2.49 8.83
CA GLY A 53 1.77 3.45 9.30
C GLY A 53 3.07 3.39 8.50
N ALA A 54 3.04 2.92 7.24
CA ALA A 54 4.21 2.82 6.40
C ALA A 54 4.63 4.20 5.85
N ASP A 55 5.91 4.55 6.02
CA ASP A 55 6.54 5.70 5.35
C ASP A 55 7.17 5.30 4.01
N TYR A 56 7.57 4.03 3.88
CA TYR A 56 8.26 3.48 2.72
C TYR A 56 7.71 2.10 2.38
N VAL A 57 7.64 1.81 1.08
CA VAL A 57 7.36 0.51 0.49
C VAL A 57 8.62 0.01 -0.17
N VAL A 58 9.01 -1.23 0.13
CA VAL A 58 10.15 -1.91 -0.50
C VAL A 58 9.60 -3.06 -1.33
N LEU A 59 9.82 -3.01 -2.64
CA LEU A 59 9.42 -4.04 -3.58
C LEU A 59 10.62 -4.84 -4.05
N GLU A 60 10.48 -6.15 -4.08
CA GLU A 60 11.50 -7.07 -4.58
C GLU A 60 11.08 -7.64 -5.93
N ASN A 61 11.98 -7.55 -6.92
CA ASN A 61 11.72 -8.07 -8.27
C ASN A 61 11.56 -9.59 -8.30
N SER A 62 12.28 -10.33 -7.44
CA SER A 62 12.13 -11.79 -7.32
C SER A 62 10.73 -12.20 -6.89
N ILE A 63 10.05 -11.39 -6.07
CA ILE A 63 8.66 -11.63 -5.65
C ILE A 63 7.70 -11.17 -6.74
N CYS A 64 7.86 -9.94 -7.22
CA CYS A 64 6.96 -9.36 -8.23
C CYS A 64 6.89 -10.22 -9.50
N TYR A 65 8.02 -10.79 -9.91
CA TYR A 65 8.15 -11.59 -11.12
C TYR A 65 8.44 -13.08 -10.85
N GLU A 66 8.07 -13.60 -9.69
CA GLU A 66 8.37 -14.99 -9.27
C GLU A 66 7.89 -16.04 -10.28
N ARG A 67 8.82 -16.73 -10.95
CA ARG A 67 8.54 -17.78 -11.95
C ARG A 67 9.03 -19.18 -11.57
N ARG A 68 9.68 -19.33 -10.43
CA ARG A 68 10.23 -20.61 -9.96
C ARG A 68 9.14 -21.60 -9.58
N HIS A 69 8.05 -21.12 -9.00
CA HIS A 69 6.93 -21.95 -8.58
C HIS A 69 5.87 -22.04 -9.67
N ARG A 70 5.21 -23.20 -9.74
CA ARG A 70 4.06 -23.42 -10.63
C ARG A 70 2.89 -22.52 -10.20
N ARG A 71 1.97 -22.28 -11.14
CA ARG A 71 0.70 -21.60 -10.89
C ARG A 71 -0.02 -22.26 -9.70
N GLY A 72 -0.58 -21.44 -8.81
CA GLY A 72 -1.20 -21.84 -7.54
C GLY A 72 -0.25 -21.83 -6.34
N CYS A 73 1.07 -21.84 -6.56
CA CYS A 73 2.08 -21.88 -5.49
C CYS A 73 2.91 -20.60 -5.38
N ARG A 74 2.66 -19.58 -6.21
CA ARG A 74 3.37 -18.29 -6.15
C ARG A 74 2.65 -17.36 -5.18
N LEU A 75 3.37 -16.45 -4.52
CA LEU A 75 2.74 -15.46 -3.64
C LEU A 75 1.65 -14.65 -4.37
N ARG A 76 1.92 -14.22 -5.61
CA ARG A 76 0.94 -13.51 -6.44
C ARG A 76 -0.35 -14.30 -6.67
N ASP A 77 -0.24 -15.62 -6.83
CA ASP A 77 -1.41 -16.47 -7.07
C ASP A 77 -2.27 -16.55 -5.82
N LEU A 78 -1.64 -16.71 -4.66
CA LEU A 78 -2.33 -16.71 -3.37
C LEU A 78 -3.03 -15.38 -3.10
N LEU A 79 -2.42 -14.26 -3.50
CA LEU A 79 -3.03 -12.94 -3.39
C LEU A 79 -4.19 -12.76 -4.38
N ASP A 80 -4.04 -13.24 -5.61
CA ASP A 80 -5.10 -13.19 -6.62
C ASP A 80 -6.31 -14.00 -6.13
N LEU A 81 -6.12 -15.27 -5.71
CA LEU A 81 -7.16 -16.09 -5.10
C LEU A 81 -7.81 -15.43 -3.87
N ALA A 82 -7.00 -14.90 -2.95
CA ALA A 82 -7.52 -14.29 -1.74
C ALA A 82 -8.29 -12.97 -1.97
N ASN A 83 -8.19 -12.41 -3.17
CA ASN A 83 -8.93 -11.24 -3.65
C ASN A 83 -10.06 -11.60 -4.63
N GLY A 84 -10.32 -12.90 -4.87
CA GLY A 84 -11.33 -13.36 -5.82
C GLY A 84 -10.93 -13.17 -7.29
N HIS A 85 -9.63 -13.11 -7.58
CA HIS A 85 -9.11 -12.87 -8.92
C HIS A 85 -8.56 -14.14 -9.57
N ILE A 86 -8.74 -14.24 -10.89
CA ILE A 86 -8.09 -15.24 -11.75
C ILE A 86 -6.56 -15.08 -11.69
N MET A 87 -5.85 -16.19 -11.47
CA MET A 87 -4.38 -16.24 -11.40
C MET A 87 -3.73 -16.12 -12.78
N ASP A 88 -2.49 -15.61 -12.82
CA ASP A 88 -1.72 -15.49 -14.07
C ASP A 88 -1.34 -16.86 -14.68
N GLY A 89 -1.41 -16.96 -16.01
CA GLY A 89 -0.92 -18.11 -16.78
C GLY A 89 -1.94 -19.25 -16.92
N ASP A 90 -1.56 -20.25 -17.71
CA ASP A 90 -2.47 -21.31 -18.12
C ASP A 90 -2.87 -22.23 -16.96
N GLY A 91 -4.15 -22.61 -16.93
CA GLY A 91 -4.71 -23.60 -16.03
C GLY A 91 -6.16 -23.30 -15.66
N GLU A 92 -6.79 -24.25 -14.98
CA GLU A 92 -8.18 -24.14 -14.54
C GLU A 92 -8.33 -23.08 -13.44
N ASN A 93 -9.48 -22.42 -13.40
CA ASN A 93 -9.88 -21.47 -12.37
C ASN A 93 -11.20 -21.93 -11.77
N ASP A 94 -11.40 -21.66 -10.48
CA ASP A 94 -12.70 -21.85 -9.85
C ASP A 94 -13.73 -20.88 -10.48
N GLU A 95 -14.99 -21.30 -10.57
CA GLU A 95 -16.05 -20.57 -11.31
C GLU A 95 -16.39 -19.20 -10.69
N ASP A 96 -16.06 -18.99 -9.41
CA ASP A 96 -16.30 -17.76 -8.66
C ASP A 96 -15.22 -16.69 -8.85
N LEU A 97 -14.09 -17.03 -9.47
CA LEU A 97 -12.98 -16.09 -9.69
C LEU A 97 -13.24 -15.20 -10.90
N VAL A 98 -12.96 -13.90 -10.73
CA VAL A 98 -13.14 -12.90 -11.79
C VAL A 98 -11.81 -12.33 -12.29
N PRO A 99 -11.73 -11.83 -13.54
CA PRO A 99 -10.57 -11.07 -13.97
C PRO A 99 -10.38 -9.81 -13.11
N ALA A 100 -9.15 -9.53 -12.66
CA ALA A 100 -8.89 -8.31 -11.93
C ALA A 100 -9.05 -7.08 -12.83
N THR A 101 -9.65 -6.01 -12.31
CA THR A 101 -9.84 -4.73 -13.02
C THR A 101 -8.57 -3.90 -13.14
N HIS A 102 -7.58 -4.18 -12.29
CA HIS A 102 -6.34 -3.44 -12.22
C HIS A 102 -5.13 -4.32 -12.59
N PRO A 103 -4.09 -3.71 -13.17
CA PRO A 103 -2.80 -4.36 -13.34
C PRO A 103 -2.11 -4.59 -11.99
N ARG A 104 -1.01 -5.36 -12.01
CA ARG A 104 -0.26 -5.70 -10.81
C ARG A 104 0.51 -4.48 -10.30
N PHE A 105 0.28 -4.09 -9.05
CA PHE A 105 0.83 -2.84 -8.50
C PHE A 105 2.37 -2.78 -8.61
N CYS A 106 3.07 -3.86 -8.26
CA CYS A 106 4.54 -3.90 -8.26
C CYS A 106 5.18 -3.78 -9.67
N GLU A 107 4.39 -3.95 -10.72
CA GLU A 107 4.80 -3.73 -12.11
C GLU A 107 4.54 -2.28 -12.49
N GLU A 108 3.31 -1.81 -12.26
CA GLU A 108 2.87 -0.48 -12.70
C GLU A 108 3.45 0.67 -11.90
N VAL A 109 3.75 0.53 -10.61
CA VAL A 109 4.34 1.61 -9.82
C VAL A 109 5.74 2.03 -10.33
N LYS A 110 6.34 1.24 -11.22
CA LYS A 110 7.59 1.57 -11.91
C LYS A 110 7.35 2.48 -13.12
N THR A 111 6.13 2.50 -13.65
CA THR A 111 5.72 3.46 -14.68
C THR A 111 5.56 4.80 -13.99
N ASP A 112 6.14 5.87 -14.57
CA ASP A 112 6.04 7.22 -14.02
C ASP A 112 4.64 7.83 -14.28
N ALA A 113 3.59 6.98 -14.26
CA ALA A 113 2.20 7.36 -14.42
C ALA A 113 1.75 8.29 -13.29
N VAL A 114 0.89 9.24 -13.62
CA VAL A 114 0.46 10.31 -12.71
C VAL A 114 -0.29 9.74 -11.50
N SER A 115 -1.13 8.71 -11.69
CA SER A 115 -1.87 8.06 -10.59
C SER A 115 -0.94 7.45 -9.52
N TYR A 116 0.18 6.85 -9.94
CA TYR A 116 1.15 6.27 -9.02
C TYR A 116 2.07 7.34 -8.41
N THR A 117 2.63 8.23 -9.24
CA THR A 117 3.55 9.26 -8.77
C THR A 117 2.88 10.31 -7.88
N ALA A 118 1.56 10.48 -7.97
CA ALA A 118 0.77 11.30 -7.05
C ALA A 118 0.76 10.78 -5.61
N LEU A 119 0.93 9.46 -5.41
CA LEU A 119 0.82 8.77 -4.12
C LEU A 119 2.15 8.22 -3.61
N PHE A 120 3.05 7.86 -4.52
CA PHE A 120 4.34 7.23 -4.25
C PHE A 120 5.47 8.00 -4.92
N THR A 121 6.60 8.13 -4.23
CA THR A 121 7.81 8.75 -4.80
C THR A 121 8.94 7.75 -4.77
N ARG A 122 9.47 7.36 -5.93
CA ARG A 122 10.64 6.48 -6.03
C ARG A 122 11.84 7.17 -5.38
N THR A 123 12.41 6.56 -4.34
CA THR A 123 13.58 7.10 -3.63
C THR A 123 14.85 6.30 -3.87
N PHE A 124 14.70 5.04 -4.28
CA PHE A 124 15.83 4.17 -4.61
C PHE A 124 15.39 3.09 -5.59
N GLN A 125 16.27 2.71 -6.50
CA GLN A 125 16.09 1.54 -7.34
C GLN A 125 17.44 0.88 -7.62
N ASN A 126 17.44 -0.45 -7.64
CA ASN A 126 18.51 -1.25 -8.22
C ASN A 126 17.91 -2.47 -8.94
N LYS A 127 18.75 -3.41 -9.38
CA LYS A 127 18.29 -4.61 -10.10
C LYS A 127 17.30 -5.47 -9.30
N THR A 128 17.37 -5.42 -7.97
CA THR A 128 16.60 -6.29 -7.05
C THR A 128 15.46 -5.55 -6.36
N PHE A 129 15.72 -4.33 -5.87
CA PHE A 129 14.85 -3.58 -4.99
C PHE A 129 14.42 -2.26 -5.60
N HIS A 130 13.14 -1.95 -5.44
CA HIS A 130 12.56 -0.64 -5.74
C HIS A 130 11.94 -0.11 -4.45
N VAL A 131 12.34 1.10 -4.05
CA VAL A 131 11.88 1.72 -2.81
C VAL A 131 11.10 2.98 -3.12
N TYR A 132 9.90 3.03 -2.57
CA TYR A 132 8.97 4.13 -2.76
C TYR A 132 8.62 4.74 -1.42
N ARG A 133 8.70 6.06 -1.33
CA ARG A 133 8.15 6.83 -0.21
C ARG A 133 6.65 7.01 -0.39
N VAL A 134 5.89 6.74 0.67
CA VAL A 134 4.44 6.98 0.71
C VAL A 134 4.21 8.47 1.00
N LYS A 135 3.50 9.17 0.11
CA LYS A 135 3.22 10.60 0.30
C LYS A 135 2.28 10.83 1.48
N LYS A 136 2.49 11.92 2.24
CA LYS A 136 1.59 12.29 3.34
C LYS A 136 0.38 13.04 2.77
N LYS A 137 -0.86 12.68 3.16
CA LYS A 137 -2.04 13.53 2.88
C LYS A 137 -1.76 14.91 3.49
N ARG A 138 -1.82 15.98 2.68
CA ARG A 138 -1.74 17.35 3.22
C ARG A 138 -2.95 17.57 4.10
N LYS A 139 -2.75 17.84 5.40
CA LYS A 139 -3.84 18.31 6.26
C LYS A 139 -4.34 19.63 5.67
N LYS A 140 -5.59 19.66 5.18
CA LYS A 140 -6.26 20.90 4.82
C LYS A 140 -6.46 21.66 6.14
N SER A 141 -5.69 22.73 6.36
CA SER A 141 -5.94 23.60 7.51
C SER A 141 -7.31 24.26 7.30
N THR A 142 -8.31 23.82 8.05
CA THR A 142 -9.53 24.61 8.29
C THR A 142 -9.10 25.85 9.06
N LYS A 143 -8.93 26.96 8.33
CA LYS A 143 -8.60 28.27 8.88
C LYS A 143 -9.92 28.90 9.38
N ASN A 144 -9.99 29.14 10.69
CA ASN A 144 -11.09 29.78 11.40
C ASN A 144 -11.47 31.16 10.82
N SER A 145 -12.75 31.53 10.92
CA SER A 145 -13.28 32.83 11.43
C SER A 145 -14.81 32.93 11.19
N PRO A 146 -15.56 33.82 11.88
CA PRO A 146 -15.36 34.41 13.21
C PRO A 146 -16.61 34.27 14.13
N GLU A 147 -16.43 34.40 15.44
CA GLU A 147 -17.52 34.60 16.41
C GLU A 147 -18.22 35.96 16.20
N PRO A 148 -19.54 36.07 16.46
CA PRO A 148 -20.24 37.34 16.38
C PRO A 148 -19.96 38.18 17.64
N SER A 149 -19.50 39.41 17.42
CA SER A 149 -19.30 40.44 18.44
C SER A 149 -20.63 40.82 19.10
N ALA A 150 -20.71 40.65 20.42
CA ALA A 150 -21.78 41.19 21.24
C ALA A 150 -21.77 42.73 21.18
N SER A 151 -22.88 43.31 20.73
CA SER A 151 -23.10 44.76 20.74
C SER A 151 -23.74 45.13 22.08
N GLN A 152 -23.02 45.89 22.89
CA GLN A 152 -23.52 46.50 24.13
C GLN A 152 -24.48 47.64 23.79
N GLN A 153 -25.57 47.69 24.55
CA GLN A 153 -26.56 48.77 24.61
C GLN A 153 -26.06 49.86 25.55
N GLN A 154 -26.10 51.13 25.11
CA GLN A 154 -26.23 52.37 25.89
C GLN A 154 -26.45 53.50 24.86
N ASP A 155 -27.61 54.15 24.71
CA ASP A 155 -28.35 55.06 25.61
C ASP A 155 -28.31 56.47 24.99
N GLN A 156 -29.46 57.02 24.57
CA GLN A 156 -29.73 58.48 24.58
C GLN A 156 -31.21 58.82 24.23
N THR A 157 -31.92 59.29 25.25
CA THR A 157 -32.84 60.46 25.29
C THR A 157 -33.98 60.58 24.27
N LEU A 158 -35.23 60.48 24.73
CA LEU A 158 -36.03 61.62 25.26
C LEU A 158 -37.16 61.11 26.17
#